data_AF-A0A6H1NJJ3-F1
#
_entry.id   AF-A0A6H1NJJ3-F1
#
_cell.length_a   1.000
_cell.length_b   1.000
_cell.length_c   1.000
_cell.angle_alpha   90.00
_cell.angle_beta   90.00
_cell.angle_gamma   90.00
#
_symmetry.space_group_name_H-M   'P 1'
#
loop_
_entity.id
_entity.type
_entity.pdbx_description
1 polymer ?
#
loop_
_entity_poly.entity_id
_entity_poly.type
_entity_poly.pdbx_seq_one_letter_code
_entity_poly.pdbx_strand_id
1 'polypeptide(L)'
;MVLVQFALIPLYRRAPFGPGYWAFAFSYTAAVTLGIRWLIVEQVPGRHELTWLLVAAVTAAMALLAARTVLAVRHGTFLPRQPVTRLTSGGAGPEER
;
A
#
# COMPACT_ATOMS: atom_id res chain seq x y z
N MET A 1 21.65 -1.80 3.90
CA MET A 1 20.47 -1.18 3.26
C MET A 1 19.14 -1.66 3.83
N VAL A 2 18.90 -2.98 3.97
CA VAL A 2 17.66 -3.53 4.55
C VAL A 2 17.39 -3.04 5.99
N LEU A 3 18.42 -2.92 6.84
CA LEU A 3 18.27 -2.40 8.22
C LEU A 3 17.78 -0.94 8.29
N VAL A 4 18.15 -0.11 7.32
CA VAL A 4 17.67 1.28 7.20
C VAL A 4 16.18 1.31 6.81
N GLN A 5 15.73 0.40 5.95
CA GLN A 5 14.31 0.23 5.63
C GLN A 5 13.49 -0.18 6.87
N PHE A 6 14.05 -1.03 7.74
CA PHE A 6 13.41 -1.37 9.02
C PHE A 6 13.30 -0.18 9.98
N ALA A 7 14.28 0.73 9.99
CA ALA A 7 14.24 1.95 10.78
C ALA A 7 13.18 2.97 10.31
N LEU A 8 12.68 2.85 9.08
CA LEU A 8 11.59 3.67 8.52
C LEU A 8 10.19 3.11 8.84
N ILE A 9 10.08 1.87 9.30
CA ILE A 9 8.80 1.24 9.69
C ILE A 9 8.04 2.04 10.77
N PRO A 10 8.67 2.58 11.83
CA PRO A 10 7.98 3.40 12.83
C PRO A 10 7.39 4.68 12.23
N LEU A 11 8.06 5.26 11.22
CA LEU A 11 7.62 6.47 10.53
C LEU A 11 6.42 6.16 9.62
N TYR A 12 6.47 5.03 8.89
CA TYR A 12 5.33 4.55 8.10
C TYR A 12 4.14 4.11 8.96
N ARG A 13 4.36 3.63 10.18
CA ARG A 13 3.28 3.27 11.12
C ARG A 13 2.57 4.49 11.74
N ARG A 14 3.22 5.66 11.76
CA ARG A 14 2.59 6.93 12.18
C ARG A 14 1.84 7.62 11.04
N ALA A 15 2.04 7.19 9.80
CA ALA A 15 1.30 7.72 8.67
C ALA A 15 -0.16 7.22 8.72
N PRO A 16 -1.15 8.11 8.53
CA PRO A 16 -2.55 7.70 8.43
C PRO A 16 -2.71 6.71 7.26
N PHE A 17 -3.52 5.68 7.49
CA PHE A 17 -3.83 4.70 6.46
C PHE A 17 -4.46 5.41 5.24
N GLY A 18 -3.86 5.21 4.07
CA GLY A 18 -4.27 5.89 2.84
C GLY A 18 -3.94 5.09 1.58
N PRO A 19 -4.17 5.66 0.39
CA PRO A 19 -4.08 4.94 -0.87
C PRO A 19 -2.67 4.40 -1.16
N GLY A 20 -1.63 5.07 -0.63
CA GLY A 20 -0.24 4.64 -0.79
C GLY A 20 0.08 3.26 -0.23
N TYR A 21 -0.72 2.72 0.69
CA TYR A 21 -0.54 1.35 1.20
C TYR A 21 -0.73 0.28 0.10
N TRP A 22 -1.51 0.59 -0.95
CA TRP A 22 -1.69 -0.32 -2.09
C TRP A 22 -0.42 -0.50 -2.93
N ALA A 23 0.54 0.44 -2.88
CA ALA A 23 1.82 0.29 -3.58
C ALA A 23 2.61 -0.95 -3.11
N PHE A 24 2.43 -1.35 -1.85
CA PHE A 24 3.08 -2.54 -1.30
C PHE A 24 2.42 -3.84 -1.76
N ALA A 25 1.14 -3.80 -2.14
CA ALA A 25 0.38 -5.00 -2.50
C ALA A 25 1.08 -5.78 -3.62
N PHE A 26 1.51 -5.07 -4.67
CA PHE A 26 2.24 -5.68 -5.79
C PHE A 26 3.53 -6.36 -5.33
N SER A 27 4.40 -5.62 -4.63
CA SER A 27 5.71 -6.11 -4.19
C SER A 27 5.60 -7.35 -3.28
N TYR A 28 4.64 -7.36 -2.35
CA TYR A 28 4.38 -8.53 -1.50
C TYR A 28 3.88 -9.73 -2.29
N THR A 29 2.95 -9.52 -3.23
CA THR A 29 2.41 -10.62 -4.05
C THR A 29 3.48 -11.23 -4.96
N ALA A 30 4.33 -10.38 -5.54
CA ALA A 30 5.45 -10.81 -6.37
C ALA A 30 6.48 -11.63 -5.56
N ALA A 31 6.85 -11.16 -4.35
CA ALA A 31 7.76 -11.87 -3.47
C ALA A 31 7.24 -13.26 -3.07
N VAL A 32 5.95 -13.36 -2.72
CA VAL A 32 5.32 -14.65 -2.38
C VAL A 32 5.27 -15.58 -3.58
N THR A 33 4.91 -15.08 -4.76
CA THR A 33 4.88 -15.86 -5.99
C THR A 33 6.27 -16.39 -6.36
N LEU A 34 7.30 -15.55 -6.20
CA LEU A 34 8.69 -15.97 -6.41
C LEU A 34 9.11 -17.04 -5.41
N GLY A 35 8.76 -16.89 -4.13
CA GLY A 35 9.03 -17.89 -3.10
C GLY A 35 8.37 -19.24 -3.39
N ILE A 36 7.11 -19.24 -3.82
CA ILE A 36 6.40 -20.46 -4.23
C ILE A 36 7.10 -21.12 -5.43
N ARG A 37 7.47 -20.34 -6.46
CA ARG A 37 8.20 -20.87 -7.62
C ARG A 37 9.52 -21.51 -7.20
N TRP A 38 10.25 -20.87 -6.30
CA TRP A 38 11.51 -21.40 -5.79
C TRP A 38 11.31 -22.74 -5.06
N LEU A 39 10.26 -22.82 -4.24
CA LEU A 39 9.89 -24.04 -3.53
C LEU A 39 9.52 -25.21 -4.46
N ILE A 40 8.94 -24.90 -5.61
CA ILE A 40 8.63 -25.89 -6.66
C ILE A 40 9.92 -26.39 -7.34
N VAL A 41 10.84 -25.48 -7.65
CA VAL A 41 12.11 -25.80 -8.33
C VAL A 41 13.03 -26.63 -7.43
N GLU A 42 13.16 -26.26 -6.16
CA GLU A 42 14.09 -26.88 -5.20
C GLU A 42 13.59 -28.24 -4.66
N GLN A 43 12.37 -28.68 -5.02
CA GLN A 43 11.78 -29.98 -4.62
C GLN A 43 11.81 -30.23 -3.10
N VAL A 44 11.60 -29.18 -2.30
CA VAL A 44 11.69 -29.25 -0.83
C VAL A 44 10.62 -30.20 -0.25
N PRO A 45 10.98 -31.09 0.71
CA PRO A 45 10.01 -31.88 1.45
C PRO A 45 8.97 -30.96 2.14
N GLY A 46 7.67 -31.25 1.99
CA GLY A 46 6.61 -30.41 2.57
C GLY A 46 6.22 -29.18 1.73
N ARG A 47 6.66 -29.09 0.46
CA ARG A 47 6.33 -27.96 -0.44
C ARG A 47 4.84 -27.63 -0.52
N HIS A 48 3.96 -28.62 -0.40
CA HIS A 48 2.52 -28.42 -0.54
C HIS A 48 1.97 -27.59 0.64
N GLU A 49 2.33 -27.97 1.87
CA GLU A 49 1.91 -27.27 3.09
C GLU A 49 2.47 -25.84 3.13
N LEU A 50 3.76 -25.68 2.81
CA LEU A 50 4.42 -24.38 2.75
C LEU A 50 3.83 -23.47 1.67
N THR A 51 3.47 -24.02 0.51
CA THR A 51 2.80 -23.25 -0.56
C THR A 51 1.44 -22.76 -0.08
N TRP A 52 0.63 -23.62 0.53
CA TRP A 52 -0.67 -23.23 1.09
C TRP A 52 -0.53 -22.18 2.19
N LEU A 53 0.49 -22.30 3.04
CA LEU A 53 0.77 -21.32 4.08
C LEU A 53 1.15 -19.95 3.48
N LEU A 54 1.99 -19.93 2.44
CA LEU A 54 2.35 -18.72 1.72
C LEU A 54 1.15 -18.07 1.01
N VAL A 55 0.31 -18.88 0.38
CA VAL A 55 -0.93 -18.42 -0.27
C VAL A 55 -1.90 -17.86 0.78
N ALA A 56 -2.15 -18.60 1.86
CA ALA A 56 -3.02 -18.14 2.93
C ALA A 56 -2.51 -16.83 3.56
N ALA A 57 -1.19 -16.72 3.77
CA ALA A 57 -0.56 -15.52 4.31
C ALA A 57 -0.77 -14.29 3.40
N VAL A 58 -0.53 -14.43 2.09
CA VAL A 58 -0.72 -13.30 1.15
C VAL A 58 -2.20 -12.94 0.99
N THR A 59 -3.09 -13.93 0.95
CA THR A 59 -4.53 -13.70 0.89
C THR A 59 -5.03 -12.98 2.15
N ALA A 60 -4.61 -13.41 3.34
CA ALA A 60 -4.96 -12.74 4.60
C ALA A 60 -4.42 -11.31 4.65
N ALA A 61 -3.19 -11.08 4.19
CA ALA A 61 -2.61 -9.75 4.09
C ALA A 61 -3.43 -8.82 3.18
N MET A 62 -3.85 -9.32 2.00
CA MET A 62 -4.70 -8.55 1.09
C MET A 62 -6.11 -8.33 1.63
N ALA A 63 -6.71 -9.33 2.27
CA ALA A 63 -8.02 -9.20 2.90
C ALA A 63 -7.99 -8.15 4.01
N LEU A 64 -6.95 -8.13 4.85
CA LEU A 64 -6.77 -7.11 5.88
C LEU A 64 -6.57 -5.72 5.28
N LEU A 65 -5.76 -5.60 4.22
CA LEU A 65 -5.54 -4.35 3.50
C LEU A 65 -6.85 -3.82 2.91
N ALA A 66 -7.64 -4.68 2.28
CA ALA A 66 -8.94 -4.34 1.72
C ALA A 66 -9.94 -3.94 2.81
N ALA A 67 -10.01 -4.70 3.91
CA ALA A 67 -10.90 -4.39 5.04
C ALA A 67 -10.58 -3.02 5.66
N ARG A 68 -9.30 -2.71 5.89
CA ARG A 68 -8.88 -1.38 6.36
C ARG A 68 -9.18 -0.28 5.35
N THR A 69 -9.06 -0.57 4.06
CA THR A 69 -9.47 0.36 2.99
C THR A 69 -10.96 0.66 3.07
N VAL A 70 -11.81 -0.36 3.16
CA VAL A 70 -13.26 -0.18 3.29
C VAL A 70 -13.61 0.62 4.54
N LEU A 71 -12.96 0.33 5.68
CA LEU A 71 -13.18 1.05 6.92
C LEU A 71 -12.76 2.53 6.80
N ALA A 72 -11.59 2.81 6.24
CA ALA A 72 -11.11 4.19 6.03
C ALA A 72 -11.99 4.98 5.05
N VAL A 73 -12.51 4.32 4.01
CA VAL A 73 -13.48 4.93 3.08
C VAL A 73 -14.79 5.24 3.80
N ARG A 74 -15.29 4.32 4.63
CA ARG A 74 -16.50 4.55 5.46
C ARG A 74 -16.33 5.71 6.44
N HIS A 75 -15.13 5.91 6.98
CA HIS A 75 -14.82 7.04 7.85
C HIS A 75 -14.52 8.35 7.09
N GLY A 76 -14.49 8.34 5.76
CA GLY A 76 -14.20 9.53 4.95
C GLY A 76 -12.75 10.04 5.07
N THR A 77 -11.85 9.23 5.61
CA THR A 77 -10.44 9.60 5.85
C THR A 77 -9.48 9.05 4.80
N PHE A 78 -9.99 8.24 3.86
CA PHE A 78 -9.16 7.56 2.87
C PHE A 78 -8.57 8.47 1.79
N LEU A 79 -9.25 9.56 1.43
CA LEU A 79 -8.77 10.50 0.42
C LEU A 79 -8.16 11.75 1.09
N PRO A 80 -6.97 12.20 0.67
CA PRO A 80 -6.43 13.49 1.11
C PRO A 80 -7.42 14.60 0.74
N ARG A 81 -7.76 15.47 1.70
CA ARG A 81 -8.53 16.69 1.39
C ARG A 81 -7.72 17.52 0.39
N GLN A 82 -8.24 17.67 -0.82
CA GLN A 82 -7.66 18.52 -1.84
C GLN A 82 -7.61 19.95 -1.29
N PRO A 83 -6.43 20.60 -1.23
CA PRO A 83 -6.38 22.03 -0.99
C PRO A 83 -7.20 22.70 -2.08
N VAL A 84 -8.21 23.50 -1.71
CA VAL A 84 -8.92 24.32 -2.68
C VAL A 84 -7.89 25.31 -3.21
N THR A 85 -7.34 25.03 -4.40
CA THR A 85 -6.53 25.99 -5.14
C THR A 85 -7.45 27.16 -5.42
N ARG A 86 -7.41 28.16 -4.53
CA ARG A 86 -8.09 29.42 -4.73
C ARG A 86 -7.35 30.05 -5.92
N LEU A 87 -7.90 29.86 -7.12
CA LEU A 87 -7.49 30.61 -8.30
C LEU A 87 -7.72 32.07 -7.91
N THR A 88 -6.67 32.72 -7.43
CA THR A 88 -6.63 34.17 -7.36
C THR A 88 -6.82 34.59 -8.81
N SER A 89 -8.02 35.07 -9.14
CA SER A 89 -8.33 35.74 -10.39
C SER A 89 -7.48 37.02 -10.43
N GLY A 90 -6.19 36.85 -10.71
CA GLY A 90 -5.29 37.92 -11.07
C GLY A 90 -5.60 38.31 -12.50
N GLY A 91 -6.21 39.47 -12.69
CA GLY A 91 -6.39 40.08 -14.01
C GLY A 91 -7.82 40.46 -14.36
N ALA A 92 -8.50 41.21 -13.50
CA ALA A 92 -9.61 42.05 -13.92
C ALA A 92 -9.49 43.41 -13.22
N GLY A 93 -8.76 44.32 -13.86
CA GLY A 93 -8.72 45.73 -13.54
C GLY A 93 -8.29 46.50 -14.79
N PRO A 94 -9.24 46.83 -15.69
CA PRO A 94 -8.99 47.77 -16.78
C PRO A 94 -9.08 49.21 -16.24
N GLU A 95 -8.26 50.13 -16.78
CA GLU A 95 -8.28 51.59 -16.57
C GLU A 95 -7.86 52.00 -15.13
N GLU A 96 -7.02 53.00 -14.86
CA GLU A 96 -7.05 54.42 -15.24
C GLU A 96 -5.58 54.92 -15.40
N ARG A 97 -5.16 55.34 -16.60
CA ARG A 97 -5.04 56.73 -17.09
C ARG A 97 -4.07 57.62 -16.32
#